data_AF-A0A3D4FXB6-F1
#
_entry.id   AF-A0A3D4FXB6-F1
#
_cell.length_a   1.000
_cell.length_b   1.000
_cell.length_c   1.000
_cell.angle_alpha   90.00
_cell.angle_beta   90.00
_cell.angle_gamma   90.00
#
_symmetry.space_group_name_H-M   'P 1'
#
loop_
_entity.id
_entity.type
_entity.pdbx_description
1 polymer ?
#
loop_
_entity_poly.entity_id
_entity_poly.type
_entity_poly.pdbx_seq_one_letter_code
_entity_poly.pdbx_strand_id
1 'polypeptide(L)'
;MPSAAQGDWTIPANWDRIEEGMSEEQVVGILGPPTKREEQFLSYVQLFYEGEVEGNGFISGSITLERNQVAAWMTDRPVFNP
;
A
#
# COMPACT_ATOMS: atom_id res chain seq x y z
N MET A 1 -15.95 15.01 9.72
CA MET A 1 -15.89 13.60 10.14
C MET A 1 -14.55 13.07 9.64
N PRO A 2 -13.74 12.35 10.44
CA PRO A 2 -12.54 11.72 9.90
C PRO A 2 -13.02 10.69 8.87
N SER A 3 -12.61 10.86 7.62
CA SER A 3 -12.96 9.91 6.56
C SER A 3 -12.22 8.63 6.87
N ALA A 4 -12.95 7.54 7.14
CA ALA A 4 -12.36 6.21 7.17
C ALA A 4 -11.50 6.02 5.92
N ALA A 5 -10.35 5.36 6.05
CA ALA A 5 -9.56 4.96 4.90
C ALA A 5 -10.45 4.14 3.96
N GLN A 6 -10.71 4.68 2.78
CA GLN A 6 -11.52 4.08 1.72
C GLN A 6 -10.64 3.99 0.48
N GLY A 7 -10.04 2.83 0.27
CA GLY A 7 -9.20 2.54 -0.88
C GLY A 7 -9.02 1.04 -1.03
N ASP A 8 -8.74 0.56 -2.24
CA ASP A 8 -8.58 -0.86 -2.50
C ASP A 8 -7.41 -1.49 -1.71
N TRP A 9 -6.45 -0.67 -1.29
CA TRP A 9 -5.38 -1.03 -0.35
C TRP A 9 -5.85 -1.42 1.05
N THR A 10 -7.10 -1.13 1.43
CA THR A 10 -7.64 -1.58 2.72
C THR A 10 -8.07 -3.05 2.69
N ILE A 11 -8.12 -3.67 1.50
CA ILE A 11 -8.53 -5.05 1.28
C ILE A 11 -7.28 -5.93 1.19
N PRO A 12 -7.04 -6.87 2.14
CA PRO A 12 -5.85 -7.71 2.15
C PRO A 12 -5.64 -8.52 0.86
N ALA A 13 -6.72 -9.00 0.25
CA ALA A 13 -6.68 -9.78 -0.99
C ALA A 13 -6.13 -8.98 -2.19
N ASN A 14 -6.16 -7.65 -2.16
CA ASN A 14 -5.56 -6.84 -3.23
C ASN A 14 -4.03 -6.78 -3.11
N TRP A 15 -3.49 -6.88 -1.90
CA TRP A 15 -2.03 -6.98 -1.70
C TRP A 15 -1.45 -8.29 -2.22
N ASP A 16 -2.23 -9.37 -2.18
CA ASP A 16 -1.84 -10.67 -2.73
C ASP A 16 -1.74 -10.65 -4.27
N ARG A 17 -2.22 -9.59 -4.93
CA ARG A 17 -2.10 -9.36 -6.37
C ARG A 17 -0.88 -8.53 -6.75
N ILE A 18 -0.14 -8.00 -5.78
CA ILE A 18 1.09 -7.26 -6.02
C ILE A 18 2.21 -8.26 -6.26
N GLU A 19 2.96 -8.04 -7.35
CA GLU A 19 4.06 -8.90 -7.75
C GLU A 19 5.32 -8.06 -8.02
N GLU A 20 6.48 -8.68 -7.85
CA GLU A 20 7.76 -8.06 -8.22
C GLU A 20 7.76 -7.70 -9.71
N GLY A 21 8.32 -6.54 -10.04
CA GLY A 21 8.39 -6.04 -11.41
C GLY A 21 7.20 -5.20 -11.89
N MET A 22 6.08 -5.17 -11.13
CA MET A 22 4.93 -4.32 -11.45
C MET A 22 5.29 -2.83 -11.42
N SER A 23 4.70 -2.01 -12.30
CA SER A 23 4.91 -0.56 -12.28
C SER A 23 4.07 0.15 -11.21
N GLU A 24 4.45 1.39 -10.85
CA GLU A 24 3.63 2.25 -9.96
C GLU A 24 2.18 2.33 -10.45
N GLU A 25 1.96 2.47 -11.77
CA GLU A 25 0.62 2.55 -12.34
C GLU A 25 -0.18 1.25 -12.16
N GLN A 26 0.45 0.08 -12.29
CA GLN A 26 -0.20 -1.20 -12.04
C GLN A 26 -0.56 -1.36 -10.56
N VAL A 27 0.35 -0.97 -9.68
CA VAL A 27 0.12 -0.97 -8.23
C VAL A 27 -1.06 -0.06 -7.88
N VAL A 28 -1.08 1.16 -8.40
CA VAL A 28 -2.18 2.12 -8.20
C VAL A 28 -3.49 1.61 -8.80
N GLY A 29 -3.44 0.86 -9.89
CA GLY A 29 -4.62 0.20 -10.46
C GLY A 29 -5.19 -0.93 -9.59
N ILE A 30 -4.39 -1.52 -8.69
CA ILE A 30 -4.81 -2.60 -7.80
C ILE A 30 -5.20 -2.08 -6.41
N LEU A 31 -4.39 -1.17 -5.85
CA LEU A 31 -4.49 -0.69 -4.48
C LEU A 31 -5.12 0.71 -4.38
N GLY A 32 -5.30 1.40 -5.50
CA GLY A 32 -5.61 2.81 -5.52
C GLY A 32 -4.39 3.69 -5.25
N PRO A 33 -4.58 5.02 -5.20
CA PRO A 33 -3.49 5.95 -4.95
C PRO A 33 -2.90 5.75 -3.54
N PRO A 34 -1.58 5.87 -3.38
CA PRO A 34 -0.94 5.82 -2.06
C PRO A 34 -1.36 7.02 -1.21
N THR A 35 -1.37 6.84 0.10
CA THR A 35 -1.63 7.93 1.05
C THR A 35 -0.41 8.86 1.15
N LYS A 36 0.79 8.32 0.95
CA LYS A 36 2.04 9.08 0.90
C LYS A 36 3.01 8.44 -0.08
N ARG A 37 3.74 9.29 -0.80
CA ARG A 37 4.84 8.89 -1.68
C ARG A 37 6.11 9.59 -1.24
N GLU A 38 7.19 8.83 -1.12
CA GLU A 38 8.52 9.34 -0.80
C GLU A 38 9.54 8.89 -1.84
N GLU A 39 10.27 9.83 -2.42
CA GLU A 39 11.38 9.53 -3.31
C GLU A 39 12.65 9.35 -2.47
N GLN A 40 13.34 8.23 -2.65
CA GLN A 40 14.56 7.87 -1.93
C GLN A 40 15.79 7.99 -2.84
N PHE A 41 16.97 7.80 -2.25
CA PHE A 41 18.23 7.76 -3.00
C PHE A 41 18.23 6.66 -4.06
N LEU A 42 19.08 6.79 -5.08
CA LEU A 42 19.31 5.74 -6.10
C LEU A 42 18.06 5.30 -6.89
N SER A 43 17.10 6.21 -7.12
CA SER A 43 15.88 5.92 -7.89
C SER A 43 14.93 4.91 -7.25
N TYR A 44 14.98 4.80 -5.92
CA TYR A 44 13.96 4.10 -5.15
C TYR A 44 12.80 5.05 -4.85
N VAL A 45 11.58 4.53 -4.86
CA VAL A 45 10.37 5.25 -4.44
C VAL A 45 9.62 4.39 -3.45
N GLN A 46 9.26 4.95 -2.32
CA GLN A 46 8.44 4.30 -1.31
C GLN A 46 7.02 4.84 -1.38
N LEU A 47 6.06 3.94 -1.61
CA LEU A 47 4.64 4.23 -1.51
C LEU A 47 4.17 3.73 -0.15
N PHE A 48 3.40 4.55 0.55
CA PHE A 48 2.79 4.20 1.82
C PHE A 48 1.27 4.22 1.69
N TYR A 49 0.65 3.29 2.40
CA TYR A 49 -0.78 3.07 2.47
C TYR A 49 -1.11 2.90 3.95
N GLU A 50 -1.56 3.96 4.60
CA GLU A 50 -1.78 3.97 6.04
C GLU A 50 -3.06 4.72 6.41
N GLY A 51 -3.81 4.18 7.37
CA GLY A 51 -5.04 4.82 7.81
C GLY A 51 -5.91 3.94 8.68
N GLU A 52 -6.89 4.58 9.31
CA GLU A 52 -7.89 3.93 10.16
C GLU A 52 -9.07 3.46 9.32
N VAL A 53 -9.37 2.16 9.37
CA VAL A 53 -10.53 1.56 8.72
C VAL A 53 -11.59 1.30 9.78
N GLU A 54 -12.81 1.79 9.55
CA GLU A 54 -13.92 1.60 10.47
C GLU A 54 -14.18 0.11 10.73
N GLY A 55 -14.26 -0.26 12.00
CA GLY A 55 -14.43 -1.65 12.44
C GLY A 55 -13.17 -2.51 12.38
N ASN A 56 -12.10 -2.03 11.76
CA ASN A 56 -10.88 -2.79 11.52
C ASN A 56 -9.60 -2.22 12.16
N GLY A 57 -9.65 -0.99 12.67
CA GLY A 57 -8.52 -0.34 13.32
C GLY A 57 -7.53 0.27 12.31
N PHE A 58 -6.33 0.59 12.79
CA PHE A 58 -5.28 1.16 11.95
C PHE A 58 -4.58 0.06 11.15
N ILE A 59 -4.61 0.19 9.83
CA ILE A 59 -3.91 -0.68 8.90
C ILE A 59 -2.77 0.10 8.25
N SER A 60 -1.66 -0.58 7.96
CA SER A 60 -0.58 0.04 7.20
C SER A 60 0.07 -0.94 6.23
N GLY A 61 0.64 -0.38 5.17
CA GLY A 61 1.39 -1.12 4.17
C GLY A 61 2.28 -0.19 3.39
N SER A 62 3.31 -0.76 2.79
CA SER A 62 4.27 -0.02 2.00
C SER A 62 4.77 -0.83 0.81
N ILE A 63 5.08 -0.13 -0.26
CA ILE A 63 5.65 -0.70 -1.48
C ILE A 63 6.92 0.06 -1.80
N THR A 64 7.99 -0.69 -2.02
CA THR A 64 9.27 -0.17 -2.49
C THR A 64 9.36 -0.43 -3.98
N LEU A 65 9.49 0.65 -4.74
CA LEU A 65 9.75 0.63 -6.17
C LEU A 65 11.24 0.92 -6.40
N GLU A 66 11.88 0.17 -7.29
CA GLU A 66 13.19 0.46 -7.85
C GLU A 66 13.02 0.70 -9.35
N ARG A 67 13.50 1.85 -9.87
CA ARG A 67 13.37 2.18 -11.31
C ARG A 67 11.93 2.04 -11.83
N ASN A 68 10.95 2.46 -11.03
CA ASN A 68 9.52 2.36 -11.31
C ASN A 68 8.97 0.92 -11.37
N GLN A 69 9.62 -0.04 -10.71
CA GLN A 69 9.16 -1.42 -10.62
C GLN A 69 9.15 -1.90 -9.17
N VAL A 70 8.13 -2.65 -8.77
CA VAL A 70 8.03 -3.23 -7.42
C VAL A 70 9.25 -4.11 -7.17
N ALA A 71 10.03 -3.74 -6.15
CA ALA A 71 11.16 -4.50 -5.65
C ALA A 71 10.82 -5.20 -4.33
N ALA A 72 9.93 -4.60 -3.52
CA ALA A 72 9.44 -5.19 -2.28
C ALA A 72 8.10 -4.59 -1.88
N TRP A 73 7.31 -5.32 -1.08
CA TRP A 73 6.12 -4.80 -0.43
C TRP A 73 5.94 -5.45 0.94
N MET A 74 5.33 -4.70 1.85
CA MET A 74 5.00 -5.17 3.18
C MET A 74 3.61 -4.66 3.54
N THR A 75 2.80 -5.51 4.15
CA THR A 75 1.52 -5.12 4.73
C THR A 75 1.55 -5.50 6.20
N ASP A 76 1.44 -4.49 7.06
CA ASP A 76 1.25 -4.71 8.49
C ASP A 76 -0.25 -4.88 8.70
N ARG A 77 -0.71 -6.13 8.53
CA ARG A 77 -2.11 -6.49 8.78
C ARG A 77 -2.29 -6.41 10.30
N PRO A 78 -3.12 -5.50 10.85
CA PRO A 78 -3.52 -5.63 12.24
C PRO A 78 -4.17 -7.01 12.36
N VAL A 79 -3.63 -7.82 13.26
CA VAL A 79 -4.20 -9.13 13.59
C VAL A 79 -5.60 -8.85 14.11
N PHE A 80 -6.60 -9.11 13.27
CA PHE A 80 -8.00 -9.09 13.65
C PHE A 80 -8.19 -10.13 14.75
N ASN A 81 -8.23 -9.67 16.00
CA ASN A 81 -8.67 -10.53 17.08
C ASN A 81 -10.21 -10.47 17.08
N PRO A 82 -10.90 -11.59 16.84
CA PRO A 82 -12.36 -11.66 16.81
C PRO A 82 -13.00 -11.38 18.18
#